data_AF-A0A0M0BRN8-F1
#
_entry.id   AF-A0A0M0BRN8-F1
#
_cell.length_a   1.000
_cell.length_b   1.000
_cell.length_c   1.000
_cell.angle_alpha   90.00
_cell.angle_beta   90.00
_cell.angle_gamma   90.00
#
_symmetry.space_group_name_H-M   'P 1'
#
loop_
_entity.id
_entity.type
_entity.pdbx_description
1 polymer ?
#
loop_
_entity_poly.entity_id
_entity_poly.type
_entity_poly.pdbx_seq_one_letter_code
_entity_poly.pdbx_strand_id
1 'polypeptide(L)'
;MIIIATLPREQEDEIFQIIDKVLKHVFGKEATEFIYDYSEQYYSLPRSALSERIYVFAKGIEACLSSGAFAKERKILEANLSGLRFTQQNEFRKT
;
A
#
# COMPACT_ATOMS: atom_id res chain seq x y z
N MET A 1 36.00 -1.66 -6.58
CA MET A 1 35.09 -2.54 -7.34
C MET A 1 34.23 -3.25 -6.31
N ILE A 2 33.00 -2.79 -6.09
CA ILE A 2 32.10 -3.39 -5.09
C ILE A 2 31.37 -4.53 -5.80
N ILE A 3 31.61 -5.77 -5.37
CA ILE A 3 30.87 -6.93 -5.83
C ILE A 3 29.49 -6.85 -5.16
N ILE A 4 28.46 -6.48 -5.93
CA ILE A 4 27.08 -6.70 -5.49
C ILE A 4 26.89 -8.21 -5.61
N ALA A 5 26.87 -8.91 -4.48
CA ALA A 5 26.57 -10.33 -4.47
C ALA A 5 25.10 -10.50 -4.84
N THR A 6 24.82 -10.73 -6.12
CA THR A 6 23.52 -11.22 -6.60
C THR A 6 23.29 -12.60 -6.00
N LEU A 7 22.17 -12.78 -5.31
CA LEU A 7 21.81 -14.06 -4.72
C LEU A 7 21.60 -15.10 -5.84
N PRO A 8 21.87 -16.39 -5.60
CA PRO A 8 21.45 -17.43 -6.52
C PRO A 8 19.93 -17.40 -6.72
N ARG A 9 19.44 -17.55 -7.95
CA ARG A 9 18.00 -17.46 -8.29
C ARG A 9 17.10 -18.29 -7.38
N GLU A 10 17.54 -19.48 -6.97
CA GLU A 10 16.79 -20.35 -6.05
C GLU A 10 16.53 -19.68 -4.69
N GLN A 11 17.49 -18.92 -4.15
CA GLN A 11 17.32 -18.17 -2.91
C GLN A 11 16.44 -16.94 -3.09
N GLU A 12 16.47 -16.30 -4.26
CA GLU A 12 15.56 -15.18 -4.57
C GLU A 12 14.10 -15.65 -4.64
N ASP A 13 13.87 -16.81 -5.26
CA ASP A 13 12.54 -17.43 -5.35
C ASP A 13 12.02 -17.82 -3.95
N GLU A 14 12.87 -18.36 -3.07
CA GLU A 14 12.50 -18.67 -1.69
C GLU A 14 12.11 -17.42 -0.89
N ILE A 15 12.91 -16.35 -0.99
CA ILE A 15 12.63 -15.08 -0.30
C ILE A 15 11.32 -14.47 -0.82
N PHE A 16 11.12 -14.47 -2.14
CA PHE A 16 9.88 -13.99 -2.73
C PHE A 16 8.66 -14.78 -2.23
N GLN A 17 8.75 -16.12 -2.17
CA GLN A 17 7.66 -16.96 -1.66
C GLN A 17 7.33 -16.66 -0.19
N ILE A 18 8.34 -16.40 0.64
CA ILE A 18 8.12 -16.02 2.05
C ILE A 18 7.38 -14.68 2.14
N ILE A 19 7.86 -13.68 1.39
CA ILE A 19 7.23 -12.34 1.34
C ILE A 19 5.78 -12.46 0.88
N ASP A 20 5.55 -13.17 -0.23
CA ASP A 20 4.23 -13.34 -0.82
C ASP A 20 3.25 -14.04 0.13
N LYS A 21 3.72 -15.09 0.81
CA LYS A 21 2.93 -15.79 1.83
C LYS A 21 2.56 -14.87 3.00
N VAL A 22 3.51 -14.07 3.49
CA VAL A 22 3.27 -13.12 4.59
C VAL A 22 2.26 -12.05 4.17
N LEU A 23 2.42 -11.44 3.00
CA LEU A 23 1.51 -10.40 2.51
C LEU A 23 0.09 -10.94 2.31
N LYS A 24 -0.05 -12.10 1.68
CA LYS A 24 -1.36 -12.74 1.48
C LYS A 24 -2.02 -13.11 2.80
N HIS A 25 -1.25 -13.52 3.80
CA HIS A 25 -1.77 -13.81 5.14
C HIS A 25 -2.26 -12.55 5.85
N VAL A 26 -1.53 -11.44 5.77
CA VAL A 26 -1.84 -10.20 6.51
C VAL A 26 -2.92 -9.38 5.80
N PHE A 27 -2.84 -9.23 4.48
CA PHE A 27 -3.67 -8.30 3.71
C PHE A 27 -4.71 -9.00 2.83
N GLY A 28 -4.58 -10.30 2.60
CA GLY A 28 -5.37 -11.00 1.59
C GLY A 28 -4.78 -10.87 0.19
N LYS A 29 -5.34 -11.62 -0.77
CA LYS A 29 -4.80 -11.75 -2.13
C LYS A 29 -4.89 -10.43 -2.90
N GLU A 30 -6.06 -9.82 -2.93
CA GLU A 30 -6.34 -8.62 -3.72
C GLU A 30 -5.50 -7.42 -3.29
N ALA A 31 -5.36 -7.22 -1.97
CA ALA A 31 -4.53 -6.15 -1.44
C ALA A 31 -3.03 -6.41 -1.65
N THR A 32 -2.60 -7.68 -1.64
CA THR A 32 -1.21 -8.04 -1.94
C THR A 32 -0.86 -7.69 -3.39
N GLU A 33 -1.72 -8.03 -4.35
CA GLU A 33 -1.49 -7.66 -5.76
C GLU A 33 -1.41 -6.14 -5.92
N PHE A 34 -2.30 -5.38 -5.26
CA PHE A 34 -2.25 -3.93 -5.26
C PHE A 34 -0.92 -3.36 -4.72
N ILE A 35 -0.38 -3.96 -3.65
CA ILE A 35 0.92 -3.55 -3.07
C ILE A 35 2.06 -3.79 -4.07
N TYR A 36 2.04 -4.90 -4.80
CA TYR A 36 3.03 -5.17 -5.84
C TYR A 36 2.92 -4.18 -6.98
N ASP A 37 1.72 -3.92 -7.49
CA ASP A 37 1.50 -2.98 -8.58
C ASP A 37 1.91 -1.55 -8.19
N TYR A 38 1.61 -1.13 -6.96
CA TYR A 38 2.06 0.14 -6.41
C TYR A 38 3.59 0.23 -6.33
N SER A 39 4.25 -0.84 -5.86
CA SER A 39 5.71 -0.88 -5.75
C SER A 39 6.38 -0.83 -7.13
N GLU A 40 5.81 -1.52 -8.11
CA GLU A 40 6.32 -1.50 -9.48
C GLU A 40 6.12 -0.11 -10.13
N GLN A 41 4.92 0.46 -10.00
CA GLN A 41 4.57 1.74 -10.60
C GLN A 41 5.34 2.93 -10.00
N TYR A 42 5.47 3.00 -8.67
CA TYR A 42 5.99 4.17 -7.98
C TYR A 42 7.45 4.04 -7.54
N TYR A 43 7.98 2.82 -7.42
CA TYR A 43 9.36 2.56 -6.99
C TYR A 43 10.19 1.80 -8.03
N SER A 44 9.64 1.53 -9.22
CA SER A 44 10.26 0.74 -10.28
C SER A 44 10.82 -0.57 -9.74
N LEU A 45 10.05 -1.21 -8.86
CA LEU A 45 10.45 -2.39 -8.14
C LEU A 45 9.61 -3.59 -8.59
N PRO A 46 10.06 -4.33 -9.62
CA PRO A 46 9.37 -5.53 -10.08
C PRO A 46 9.50 -6.65 -9.06
N ARG A 47 8.59 -7.62 -9.10
CA ARG A 47 8.55 -8.76 -8.17
C ARG A 47 9.88 -9.54 -8.11
N SER A 48 10.55 -9.66 -9.26
CA SER A 48 11.83 -10.36 -9.37
C SER A 48 12.99 -9.67 -8.65
N ALA A 49 12.87 -8.38 -8.31
CA ALA A 49 13.93 -7.60 -7.64
C ALA A 49 13.61 -7.34 -6.16
N LEU A 50 12.54 -7.97 -5.62
CA LEU A 50 12.12 -7.78 -4.23
C LEU A 50 13.17 -8.27 -3.23
N SER A 51 13.82 -9.40 -3.53
CA SER A 51 14.90 -9.98 -2.72
C SER A 51 16.10 -9.02 -2.59
N GLU A 52 16.50 -8.41 -3.71
CA GLU A 52 17.67 -7.53 -3.78
C GLU A 52 17.42 -6.15 -3.15
N ARG A 53 16.17 -5.67 -3.18
CA ARG A 53 15.81 -4.31 -2.76
C ARG A 53 14.71 -4.30 -1.69
N ILE A 54 14.77 -5.25 -0.75
CA ILE A 54 13.77 -5.42 0.31
C ILE A 54 13.51 -4.15 1.14
N TYR A 55 14.53 -3.31 1.36
CA TYR A 55 14.38 -2.03 2.05
C TYR A 55 13.52 -1.04 1.26
N VAL A 56 13.65 -1.02 -0.07
CA VAL A 56 12.80 -0.21 -0.95
C VAL A 56 11.38 -0.72 -0.92
N PHE A 57 11.20 -2.05 -0.92
CA PHE A 57 9.88 -2.65 -0.80
C PHE A 57 9.17 -2.29 0.51
N ALA A 58 9.88 -2.39 1.64
CA ALA A 58 9.34 -2.01 2.95
C ALA A 58 8.88 -0.54 2.97
N LYS A 59 9.64 0.37 2.34
CA LYS A 59 9.24 1.76 2.15
C LYS A 59 8.02 1.91 1.23
N GLY A 60 7.92 1.09 0.19
CA GLY A 60 6.75 1.03 -0.68
C GLY A 60 5.48 0.62 0.06
N ILE A 61 5.55 -0.37 0.94
CA ILE A 61 4.43 -0.78 1.80
C ILE A 61 4.00 0.35 2.73
N GLU A 62 4.96 0.97 3.42
CA GLU A 62 4.69 2.11 4.32
C GLU A 62 3.95 3.24 3.58
N ALA A 63 4.49 3.68 2.45
CA ALA A 63 3.87 4.73 1.63
C ALA A 63 2.49 4.33 1.07
N CYS A 64 2.35 3.10 0.58
CA CYS A 64 1.11 2.55 0.07
C CYS A 64 0.01 2.61 1.15
N LEU A 65 0.30 2.11 2.35
CA LEU A 65 -0.65 2.06 3.45
C LEU A 65 -0.97 3.46 4.01
N SER A 66 0.03 4.34 4.13
CA SER A 66 -0.19 5.74 4.53
C SER A 66 -1.06 6.49 3.53
N SER A 67 -0.90 6.25 2.22
CA SER A 67 -1.74 6.87 1.20
C SER A 67 -3.20 6.39 1.24
N GLY A 68 -3.41 5.11 1.54
CA GLY A 68 -4.74 4.53 1.71
C GLY A 68 -5.45 5.01 2.99
N ALA A 69 -4.69 5.19 4.08
CA ALA A 69 -5.21 5.78 5.31
C ALA A 69 -5.69 7.22 5.06
N PHE A 70 -4.90 8.01 4.33
CA PHE A 70 -5.26 9.39 3.97
C PHE A 70 -6.54 9.47 3.11
N ALA A 71 -6.69 8.57 2.12
CA ALA A 71 -7.89 8.52 1.29
C ALA A 71 -9.16 8.11 2.06
N LYS A 72 -9.04 7.19 3.04
CA LYS A 72 -10.16 6.79 3.92
C LYS A 72 -10.51 7.90 4.91
N GLU A 73 -9.52 8.51 5.55
CA GLU A 73 -9.69 9.61 6.49
C GLU A 73 -10.42 10.79 5.84
N ARG A 74 -10.01 11.16 4.61
CA ARG A 74 -10.68 12.23 3.86
C ARG A 74 -12.13 11.90 3.52
N LYS A 75 -12.45 10.65 3.15
CA LYS A 75 -13.84 10.23 2.93
C LYS A 75 -14.68 10.25 4.19
N ILE A 76 -14.11 9.89 5.35
CA ILE A 76 -14.80 9.97 6.64
C ILE A 76 -15.06 11.43 7.02
N LEU A 77 -14.08 12.32 6.83
CA LEU A 77 -14.23 13.75 7.07
C LEU A 77 -15.26 14.39 6.11
N GLU A 78 -15.21 14.05 4.83
CA GLU A 78 -16.19 14.49 3.82
C GLU A 78 -17.62 14.03 4.17
N ALA A 79 -17.80 12.78 4.60
CA ALA A 79 -19.09 12.25 5.05
C ALA A 79 -19.64 13.03 6.26
N ASN A 80 -18.82 13.30 7.27
CA ASN A 80 -19.25 14.05 8.47
C ASN A 80 -19.51 15.53 8.19
N LEU A 81 -18.66 16.20 7.39
CA LEU A 81 -18.86 17.59 6.97
C LEU A 81 -20.12 17.76 6.11
N SER A 82 -20.44 16.77 5.27
CA SER A 82 -21.69 16.76 4.52
C SER A 82 -22.90 16.65 5.45
N GLY A 83 -22.85 15.80 6.48
CA GLY A 83 -23.89 15.67 7.49
C GLY A 83 -24.12 16.97 8.28
N LEU A 84 -23.05 17.66 8.69
CA LEU A 84 -23.12 18.96 9.38
C LEU A 84 -23.73 20.08 8.51
N ARG A 85 -23.50 20.07 7.19
CA ARG A 85 -24.13 21.03 6.26
C ARG A 85 -25.62 20.76 6.07
N PHE A 86 -26.05 19.49 6.11
CA PHE A 86 -27.46 19.11 6.00
C PHE A 86 -28.30 19.50 7.22
N THR A 87 -27.75 19.40 8.44
CA THR A 87 -28.45 19.84 9.67
C THR A 87 -28.64 21.35 9.69
N GLN A 88 -27.61 22.14 9.35
CA GLN A 88 -27.70 23.60 9.31
C GLN A 88 -28.79 24.07 8.32
N GLN A 89 -28.83 23.51 7.09
CA GLN A 89 -29.85 23.89 6.10
C GLN A 89 -31.29 23.52 6.52
N ASN A 90 -31.47 22.47 7.33
CA ASN A 90 -32.79 22.10 7.84
C ASN A 90 -33.25 22.99 9.01
N GLU A 91 -32.33 23.62 9.75
CA GLU A 91 -32.67 24.61 10.77
C GLU A 91 -33.03 25.97 10.15
N PHE A 92 -32.33 26.40 9.09
CA PHE A 92 -32.68 27.64 8.35
C PHE A 92 -33.98 27.55 7.54
N ARG A 93 -34.52 26.35 7.26
CA ARG A 93 -35.79 26.16 6.54
C ARG A 93 -37.03 26.06 7.46
N LYS A 94 -36.83 26.06 8.78
CA LYS A 94 -37.91 26.00 9.78
C LYS A 94 -38.27 27.37 10.40
N THR A 95 -37.70 28.46 9.89
CA THR A 95 -38.03 29.84 10.29
C THR A 95 -38.70 30.55 9.12
#